data_AF-A0A9D6IRW6-F1
#
_entry.id   AF-A0A9D6IRW6-F1
#
_cell.length_a   1.000
_cell.length_b   1.000
_cell.length_c   1.000
_cell.angle_alpha   90.00
_cell.angle_beta   90.00
_cell.angle_gamma   90.00
#
_symmetry.space_group_name_H-M   'P 1'
#
loop_
_entity.id
_entity.type
_entity.pdbx_description
1 polymer ?
#
loop_
_entity_poly.entity_id
_entity_poly.type
_entity_poly.pdbx_seq_one_letter_code
_entity_poly.pdbx_strand_id
1 'polypeptide(L)'
;MAISYDSAREETVVFGRMLASGGGPGTPLDETWTWDGVLWRQQHPSGSPAARFGSAMAFDAARQEAVLFGGLDQTNIPMGDT
;
A
#
# COMPACT_ATOMS: atom_id res chain seq x y z
N MET A 1 -3.70 -5.16 -0.59
CA MET A 1 -2.39 -5.12 0.08
C MET A 1 -1.31 -5.24 -0.98
N ALA A 2 -0.44 -4.24 -1.02
CA ALA A 2 0.77 -4.22 -1.81
C ALA A 2 1.97 -4.03 -0.86
N ILE A 3 3.10 -4.63 -1.21
CA ILE A 3 4.31 -4.65 -0.38
C ILE A 3 5.54 -4.37 -1.24
N SER A 4 6.48 -3.61 -0.70
CA SER A 4 7.81 -3.41 -1.29
C SER A 4 8.86 -3.28 -0.19
N TYR A 5 10.13 -3.42 -0.56
CA TYR A 5 11.25 -3.20 0.34
C TYR A 5 11.99 -1.93 -0.06
N ASP A 6 12.03 -0.94 0.84
CA ASP A 6 12.87 0.24 0.73
C ASP A 6 14.29 -0.17 1.18
N SER A 7 15.15 -0.46 0.21
CA SER A 7 16.52 -0.87 0.47
C SER A 7 17.42 0.24 0.99
N ALA A 8 17.00 1.51 0.88
CA ALA A 8 17.78 2.63 1.38
C ALA A 8 17.54 2.90 2.86
N ARG A 9 16.35 2.54 3.35
CA ARG A 9 15.98 2.63 4.78
C ARG A 9 15.97 1.27 5.48
N GLU A 10 16.19 0.20 4.74
CA GLU A 10 16.08 -1.19 5.19
C GLU A 10 14.68 -1.52 5.76
N GLU A 11 13.64 -0.86 5.24
CA GLU A 11 12.27 -1.00 5.73
C GLU A 11 11.37 -1.72 4.72
N THR A 12 10.43 -2.53 5.22
CA THR A 12 9.32 -3.03 4.42
C THR A 12 8.18 -2.02 4.42
N VAL A 13 7.72 -1.61 3.24
CA VAL A 13 6.58 -0.71 3.04
C VAL A 13 5.36 -1.55 2.69
N VAL A 14 4.25 -1.30 3.37
CA VAL A 14 2.96 -1.95 3.12
C VAL A 14 1.91 -0.88 2.87
N PHE A 15 1.16 -1.05 1.78
CA PHE A 15 0.02 -0.21 1.45
C PHE A 15 -1.26 -1.04 1.33
N GLY A 16 -2.36 -0.51 1.83
CA GLY A 16 -3.71 -0.98 1.50
C GLY A 16 -4.06 -2.35 2.07
N ARG A 17 -3.95 -2.49 3.40
CA ARG A 17 -4.46 -3.66 4.12
C ARG A 17 -5.98 -3.80 3.93
N MET A 18 -6.51 -5.02 4.08
CA MET A 18 -7.97 -5.24 4.11
C MET A 18 -8.46 -5.35 5.54
N LEU A 19 -9.47 -4.55 5.89
CA LEU A 19 -10.24 -4.74 7.11
C LEU A 19 -11.24 -5.87 6.87
N ALA A 20 -11.13 -6.95 7.64
CA ALA A 20 -12.08 -8.05 7.57
C ALA A 20 -13.47 -7.58 7.99
N SER A 21 -14.48 -7.85 7.16
CA SER A 21 -15.88 -7.76 7.57
C SER A 21 -16.36 -9.17 7.94
N GLY A 22 -17.17 -9.29 8.99
CA GLY A 22 -17.59 -10.58 9.57
C GLY A 22 -18.58 -11.38 8.71
N GLY A 23 -18.26 -11.62 7.44
CA GLY A 23 -19.10 -12.37 6.49
C GLY A 23 -19.27 -11.72 5.10
N GLY A 24 -18.68 -10.54 4.86
CA GLY A 24 -18.72 -9.84 3.58
C GLY A 24 -17.34 -9.72 2.92
N PRO A 25 -17.26 -9.08 1.74
CA PRO A 25 -15.97 -8.67 1.19
C PRO A 25 -15.27 -7.70 2.17
N GLY A 26 -13.95 -7.85 2.31
CA GLY A 26 -13.16 -6.97 3.16
C GLY A 26 -13.11 -5.54 2.62
N THR A 27 -13.03 -4.55 3.51
CA THR A 27 -12.91 -3.15 3.12
C THR A 27 -11.42 -2.83 2.89
N PRO A 28 -11.01 -2.39 1.68
CA PRO A 28 -9.65 -1.91 1.48
C PRO A 28 -9.45 -0.63 2.30
N LEU A 29 -8.29 -0.51 2.95
CA LEU A 29 -7.84 0.73 3.59
C LEU A 29 -6.81 1.43 2.69
N ASP A 30 -6.53 2.70 2.97
CA ASP A 30 -5.53 3.55 2.30
C ASP A 30 -4.30 3.81 3.19
N GLU A 31 -4.18 3.06 4.27
CA GLU A 31 -3.08 3.21 5.21
C GLU A 31 -1.77 2.70 4.63
N THR A 32 -0.71 3.47 4.91
CA THR A 32 0.68 3.07 4.68
C THR A 32 1.33 2.72 6.01
N TRP A 33 2.02 1.59 6.06
CA TRP A 33 2.78 1.15 7.22
C TRP A 33 4.20 0.81 6.80
N THR A 34 5.18 1.08 7.67
CA THR A 34 6.55 0.58 7.51
C THR A 34 6.92 -0.36 8.65
N TRP A 35 7.79 -1.31 8.34
CA TRP A 35 8.37 -2.25 9.30
C TRP A 35 9.88 -2.26 9.17
N ASP A 36 10.58 -2.02 10.28
CA ASP A 36 12.04 -1.92 10.35
C ASP A 36 12.72 -3.24 10.79
N GLY A 37 11.98 -4.35 10.81
CA GLY A 37 12.46 -5.61 11.37
C GLY A 37 11.99 -5.86 12.81
N VAL A 38 11.56 -4.82 13.52
CA VAL A 38 11.19 -4.89 14.94
C VAL A 38 9.82 -4.26 15.19
N LEU A 39 9.60 -3.06 14.67
CA LEU A 39 8.45 -2.22 14.96
C LEU A 39 7.68 -1.88 13.69
N TRP A 40 6.36 -1.91 13.81
CA TRP A 40 5.45 -1.36 12.81
C TRP A 40 5.18 0.11 13.12
N ARG A 41 5.27 0.97 12.09
CA ARG A 41 4.93 2.39 12.19
C ARG A 41 3.94 2.76 11.09
N GLN A 42 2.84 3.41 11.47
CA GLN A 42 1.91 3.97 10.50
C GLN A 42 2.50 5.26 9.94
N GLN A 43 2.46 5.40 8.61
CA GLN A 43 2.93 6.58 7.90
C GLN A 43 1.73 7.44 7.46
N HIS A 44 1.95 8.75 7.41
CA HIS A 44 0.95 9.73 6.99
C HIS A 44 1.52 10.66 5.90
N PRO A 45 1.81 10.15 4.69
CA PRO A 45 2.34 10.98 3.62
C PRO A 45 1.31 12.02 3.15
N SER A 46 1.79 13.18 2.72
CA SER A 46 0.94 14.31 2.26
C SER A 46 0.12 13.98 1.01
N GLY A 47 0.58 13.03 0.21
CA GLY A 47 -0.18 12.41 -0.88
C GLY A 47 -0.25 10.90 -0.67
N SER A 48 -1.42 10.40 -0.27
CA SER A 48 -1.69 8.95 -0.19
C SER A 48 -2.58 8.53 -1.37
N PRO A 49 -2.26 7.42 -2.05
CA PRO A 49 -3.20 6.82 -3.00
C PRO A 49 -4.53 6.46 -2.31
N ALA A 50 -5.63 6.52 -3.05
CA ALA A 50 -6.92 6.06 -2.55
C ALA A 50 -6.90 4.55 -2.21
N ALA A 51 -7.77 4.16 -1.26
CA ALA A 51 -7.92 2.78 -0.80
C ALA A 51 -8.21 1.84 -1.98
N ARG A 52 -7.37 0.82 -2.13
CA ARG A 52 -7.44 -0.14 -3.24
C ARG A 52 -6.91 -1.50 -2.85
N PHE A 53 -7.35 -2.51 -3.59
CA PHE A 53 -6.84 -3.88 -3.46
C PHE A 53 -6.39 -4.43 -4.81
N GLY A 54 -5.61 -5.51 -4.79
CA GLY A 54 -5.04 -6.09 -6.01
C GLY A 54 -4.02 -5.19 -6.74
N SER A 55 -3.56 -4.12 -6.10
CA SER A 55 -2.48 -3.27 -6.61
C SER A 55 -1.11 -3.93 -6.44
N ALA A 56 -0.14 -3.48 -7.25
CA ALA A 56 1.27 -3.87 -7.15
C ALA A 56 2.12 -2.68 -6.68
N MET A 57 3.19 -2.95 -5.94
CA MET A 57 4.11 -1.92 -5.44
C MET A 57 5.57 -2.32 -5.67
N ALA A 58 6.41 -1.35 -6.02
CA ALA A 58 7.85 -1.52 -6.18
C ALA A 58 8.58 -0.31 -5.59
N PHE A 59 9.80 -0.51 -5.09
CA PHE A 59 10.65 0.59 -4.63
C PHE A 59 11.56 1.06 -5.77
N ASP A 60 11.49 2.34 -6.11
CA ASP A 60 12.41 3.00 -7.03
C ASP A 60 13.57 3.58 -6.22
N ALA A 61 14.71 2.90 -6.24
CA ALA A 61 15.91 3.35 -5.53
C ALA A 61 16.53 4.63 -6.11
N ALA A 62 16.28 4.98 -7.37
CA ALA A 62 16.79 6.23 -7.94
C ALA A 62 16.01 7.43 -7.43
N ARG A 63 14.70 7.27 -7.19
CA ARG A 63 13.81 8.29 -6.64
C ARG A 63 13.65 8.22 -5.12
N GLN A 64 14.05 7.09 -4.52
CA GLN A 64 13.87 6.79 -3.09
C GLN A 64 12.38 6.76 -2.69
N GLU A 65 11.54 6.22 -3.57
CA GLU A 65 10.08 6.24 -3.46
C GLU A 65 9.48 4.84 -3.69
N ALA A 66 8.40 4.55 -2.96
CA ALA A 66 7.56 3.40 -3.28
C ALA A 66 6.52 3.81 -4.35
N VAL A 67 6.49 3.08 -5.45
CA VAL A 67 5.58 3.28 -6.57
C VAL A 67 4.48 2.24 -6.50
N LEU A 68 3.23 2.69 -6.38
CA LEU A 68 2.03 1.86 -6.40
C LEU A 68 1.36 1.97 -7.77
N PHE A 69 0.89 0.84 -8.32
CA PHE A 69 0.18 0.84 -9.61
C PHE A 69 -1.01 -0.11 -9.62
N GLY A 70 -2.08 0.32 -10.29
CA GLY A 70 -3.24 -0.48 -10.62
C GLY A 70 -4.10 -0.82 -9.40
N GLY A 71 -4.79 -1.94 -9.49
CA GLY A 71 -5.74 -2.41 -8.49
C GLY A 71 -7.18 -1.96 -8.75
N LEU A 72 -8.04 -2.29 -7.80
CA LEU A 72 -9.47 -2.01 -7.82
C LEU A 72 -9.86 -1.21 -6.59
N ASP A 73 -10.81 -0.29 -6.73
CA ASP A 73 -11.45 0.36 -5.58
C ASP A 73 -12.42 -0.60 -4.87
N GLN A 74 -13.00 -0.15 -3.74
CA GLN A 74 -13.96 -0.94 -2.96
C GLN A 74 -15.22 -1.40 -3.73
N THR A 75 -15.48 -0.84 -4.92
CA THR A 75 -16.62 -1.17 -5.79
C THR A 75 -16.24 -2.07 -6.97
N ASN A 76 -15.00 -2.58 -7.00
CA ASN A 76 -14.41 -3.35 -8.10
C ASN A 76 -14.17 -2.55 -9.39
N ILE A 77 -14.05 -1.22 -9.30
CA ILE A 77 -13.69 -0.40 -10.46
C ILE A 77 -12.15 -0.38 -10.59
N PRO A 78 -11.59 -0.71 -11.77
CA PRO A 78 -10.16 -0.59 -12.01
C PRO A 78 -9.66 0.84 -11.84
N MET A 79 -8.59 0.98 -11.05
CA MET A 79 -7.88 2.24 -10.90
C MET A 79 -6.75 2.28 -11.93
N GLY A 80 -6.88 3.13 -12.95
CA GLY A 80 -5.84 3.38 -13.94
C GLY A 80 -4.96 4.55 -13.49
N ASP A 81 -3.70 4.29 -13.19
CA ASP A 81 -2.73 5.31 -12.76
C ASP A 81 -1.77 5.72 -13.91
N THR A 82 -2.13 5.45 -15.18
CA THR A 82 -1.40 5.83 -16.41
C THR A 82 -2.15 6.85 -17.24
#